data_AF-A0A139WY00-F1
#
_entry.id   AF-A0A139WY00-F1
#
_cell.length_a   1.000
_cell.length_b   1.000
_cell.length_c   1.000
_cell.angle_alpha   90.00
_cell.angle_beta   90.00
_cell.angle_gamma   90.00
#
_symmetry.space_group_name_H-M   'P 1'
#
loop_
_entity.id
_entity.type
_entity.pdbx_description
1 polymer ?
#
loop_
_entity_poly.entity_id
_entity_poly.type
_entity_poly.pdbx_seq_one_letter_code
_entity_poly.pdbx_strand_id
1 'polypeptide(L)'
;MSADPEEEDVLMSEFDSVLEKPPLRPAMEEMVAMDLEADLAEIQKPVPPAPFTPETVEQLFTTSVILRACGAKFENKGDRIWYLTYKGQDYTVTFYPSVFDETPSMRLMTFGDPIFETLLQLGQE
;
A
#
# COMPACT_ATOMS: atom_id res chain seq x y z
N MET A 1 35.24 33.82 -53.58
CA MET A 1 36.00 33.03 -52.59
C MET A 1 35.49 31.61 -52.72
N SER A 2 36.28 30.74 -53.34
CA SER A 2 36.00 29.32 -53.53
C SER A 2 36.62 28.56 -52.36
N ALA A 3 35.85 27.70 -51.70
CA ALA A 3 36.37 26.82 -50.65
C ALA A 3 37.47 25.91 -51.23
N ASP A 4 38.49 25.62 -50.43
CA ASP A 4 39.60 24.73 -50.78
C ASP A 4 39.07 23.29 -50.87
N PRO A 5 39.29 22.56 -51.98
CA PRO A 5 38.84 21.17 -52.12
C PRO A 5 39.27 20.24 -50.97
N GLU A 6 40.39 20.53 -50.30
CA GLU A 6 40.84 19.74 -49.14
C GLU A 6 39.99 19.99 -47.88
N GLU A 7 39.42 21.18 -47.70
CA GLU A 7 38.50 21.47 -46.58
C GLU A 7 37.13 20.80 -46.76
N GLU A 8 36.66 20.65 -48.00
CA GLU A 8 35.41 19.94 -48.31
C GLU A 8 35.52 18.45 -47.99
N ASP A 9 36.66 17.81 -48.28
CA ASP A 9 36.88 16.38 -48.05
C ASP A 9 36.98 16.03 -46.55
N VAL A 10 37.58 16.92 -45.75
CA VAL A 10 37.59 16.78 -44.28
C VAL A 10 36.18 16.88 -43.70
N LEU A 11 35.37 17.83 -44.18
CA LEU A 11 33.98 18.01 -43.72
C LEU A 11 33.10 16.80 -44.08
N MET A 12 33.29 16.21 -45.26
CA MET A 12 32.58 15.00 -45.67
C MET A 12 32.97 13.80 -44.81
N SER A 13 34.26 13.66 -44.48
CA SER A 13 34.79 12.59 -43.62
C SER A 13 34.23 12.66 -42.19
N GLU A 14 34.08 13.86 -41.63
CA GLU A 14 33.45 14.06 -40.31
C GLU A 14 31.95 13.74 -40.34
N PHE A 15 31.26 14.09 -41.42
CA PHE A 15 29.84 13.80 -41.59
C PHE A 15 29.58 12.29 -41.71
N ASP A 16 30.37 11.59 -42.53
CA ASP A 16 30.28 10.12 -42.67
C ASP A 16 30.60 9.42 -41.35
N SER A 17 31.58 9.92 -40.59
CA SER A 17 31.90 9.41 -39.24
C SER A 17 30.79 9.61 -38.21
N VAL A 18 29.87 10.55 -38.42
CA VAL A 18 28.68 10.77 -37.56
C VAL A 18 27.54 9.86 -37.99
N LEU A 19 27.39 9.59 -39.29
CA LEU A 19 26.36 8.70 -39.83
C LEU A 19 26.65 7.22 -39.61
N GLU A 20 27.92 6.82 -39.60
CA GLU A 20 28.34 5.43 -39.32
C GLU A 20 28.28 5.06 -37.82
N LYS A 21 28.13 6.03 -36.93
CA LYS A 21 27.95 5.75 -35.50
C LYS A 21 26.58 5.12 -35.29
N PRO A 22 26.50 3.92 -34.66
CA PRO A 22 25.23 3.36 -34.25
C PRO A 22 24.45 4.41 -33.46
N PRO A 23 23.13 4.53 -33.67
CA PRO A 23 22.34 5.50 -32.94
C PRO A 23 22.57 5.30 -31.44
N LEU A 24 23.03 6.37 -30.76
CA LEU A 24 23.32 6.38 -29.32
C LEU A 24 22.08 6.15 -28.43
N ARG A 25 20.91 5.96 -29.04
CA ARG A 25 19.65 5.77 -28.35
C ARG A 25 19.34 4.27 -28.32
N PRO A 26 18.91 3.73 -27.16
CA PRO A 26 18.41 2.37 -27.09
C PRO A 26 17.35 2.15 -28.18
N ALA A 27 17.32 0.95 -28.76
CA ALA A 27 16.23 0.60 -29.66
C ALA A 27 14.89 0.77 -28.94
N MET A 28 13.81 1.11 -29.64
CA MET A 28 12.50 1.31 -29.00
C MET A 28 12.07 0.10 -28.14
N GLU A 29 12.44 -1.09 -28.57
CA GLU A 29 12.22 -2.35 -27.83
C GLU A 29 12.98 -2.41 -26.51
N GLU A 30 14.21 -1.89 -26.49
CA GLU A 30 15.05 -1.81 -25.29
C GLU A 30 14.51 -0.75 -24.32
N MET A 31 14.02 0.39 -24.83
CA MET A 31 13.33 1.38 -24.02
C MET A 31 12.09 0.80 -23.34
N VAL A 32 11.25 0.08 -24.10
CA VAL A 32 10.05 -0.56 -23.58
C VAL A 32 10.39 -1.64 -22.56
N ALA A 33 11.43 -2.44 -22.79
CA ALA A 33 11.88 -3.47 -21.86
C ALA A 33 12.34 -2.86 -20.52
N MET A 34 13.11 -1.76 -20.57
CA MET A 34 13.55 -1.05 -19.36
C MET A 34 12.38 -0.48 -18.56
N ASP A 35 11.38 0.12 -19.23
CA ASP A 35 10.20 0.67 -18.55
C ASP A 35 9.36 -0.43 -17.89
N LEU A 36 9.14 -1.55 -18.59
CA LEU A 36 8.43 -2.71 -18.03
C LEU A 36 9.16 -3.32 -16.84
N GLU A 37 10.49 -3.39 -16.90
CA GLU A 37 11.32 -3.88 -15.79
C GLU A 37 11.26 -2.94 -14.59
N ALA A 38 11.27 -1.63 -14.81
CA ALA A 38 11.11 -0.63 -13.77
C ALA A 38 9.73 -0.73 -13.09
N ASP A 39 8.67 -0.87 -13.87
CA ASP A 39 7.30 -1.05 -13.35
C ASP A 39 7.17 -2.36 -12.56
N LEU A 40 7.73 -3.46 -13.07
CA LEU A 40 7.77 -4.74 -12.37
C LEU A 40 8.54 -4.64 -11.05
N ALA A 41 9.67 -3.96 -11.03
CA ALA A 41 10.45 -3.73 -9.83
C ALA A 41 9.69 -2.89 -8.79
N GLU A 42 8.87 -1.93 -9.25
CA GLU A 42 7.98 -1.16 -8.39
C GLU A 42 6.85 -1.99 -7.79
N ILE A 43 6.18 -2.82 -8.59
CA ILE A 43 5.10 -3.70 -8.10
C ILE A 43 5.63 -4.76 -7.12
N GLN A 44 6.87 -5.22 -7.30
CA GLN A 44 7.52 -6.18 -6.41
C GLN A 44 8.01 -5.56 -5.09
N LYS A 45 7.94 -4.23 -4.92
CA LYS A 45 8.30 -3.60 -3.65
C LYS A 45 7.40 -4.18 -2.54
N PRO A 46 7.98 -4.65 -1.42
CA PRO A 46 7.20 -5.12 -0.30
C PRO A 46 6.26 -4.02 0.19
N VAL A 47 5.00 -4.37 0.43
CA VAL A 47 4.06 -3.44 1.06
C VAL A 47 4.62 -3.11 2.44
N PRO A 48 4.78 -1.82 2.79
CA PRO A 48 5.25 -1.44 4.11
C PRO A 48 4.29 -2.03 5.15
N PRO A 49 4.81 -2.54 6.29
CA PRO A 49 3.96 -3.12 7.31
C PRO A 49 2.97 -2.07 7.82
N ALA A 50 1.74 -2.51 8.08
CA ALA A 50 0.73 -1.63 8.66
C ALA A 50 1.26 -1.04 9.98
N PRO A 51 1.00 0.25 10.26
CA PRO A 51 1.52 0.94 11.45
C PRO A 51 0.97 0.38 12.78
N PHE A 52 -0.07 -0.46 12.70
CA PHE A 52 -0.72 -1.10 13.85
C PHE A 52 -1.04 -2.54 13.50
N THR A 53 -0.81 -3.44 14.46
CA THR A 53 -1.20 -4.86 14.34
C THR A 53 -2.60 -5.09 14.93
N PRO A 54 -3.33 -6.13 14.49
CA PRO A 54 -4.61 -6.53 15.08
C PRO A 54 -4.58 -6.64 16.61
N GLU A 55 -3.49 -7.18 17.17
CA GLU A 55 -3.28 -7.33 18.60
C GLU A 55 -3.24 -5.96 19.30
N THR A 56 -2.59 -4.98 18.67
CA THR A 56 -2.45 -3.62 19.23
C THR A 56 -3.81 -2.93 19.28
N VAL A 57 -4.60 -3.09 18.21
CA VAL A 57 -5.96 -2.53 18.11
C VAL A 57 -6.90 -3.20 19.11
N GLU A 58 -6.86 -4.53 19.19
CA GLU A 58 -7.64 -5.29 20.17
C GLU A 58 -7.35 -4.81 21.60
N GLN A 59 -6.08 -4.69 21.97
CA GLN A 59 -5.70 -4.20 23.30
C GLN A 59 -6.22 -2.80 23.55
N LEU A 60 -6.07 -1.89 22.60
CA LEU A 60 -6.54 -0.51 22.74
C LEU A 60 -8.05 -0.43 23.03
N PHE A 61 -8.86 -1.20 22.30
CA PHE A 61 -10.31 -1.19 22.46
C PHE A 61 -10.77 -1.90 23.74
N THR A 62 -10.22 -3.07 24.03
CA THR A 62 -10.67 -3.92 25.14
C THR A 62 -10.21 -3.41 26.52
N THR A 63 -9.08 -2.69 26.56
CA THR A 63 -8.53 -2.12 27.80
C THR A 63 -8.95 -0.67 28.05
N SER A 64 -9.53 0.02 27.05
CA SER A 64 -9.89 1.43 27.19
C SER A 64 -10.95 1.66 28.28
N VAL A 65 -10.58 2.49 29.26
CA VAL A 65 -11.48 2.94 30.33
C VAL A 65 -12.54 3.90 29.80
N ILE A 66 -12.17 4.73 28.81
CA ILE A 66 -13.06 5.72 28.19
C ILE A 66 -14.21 4.99 27.48
N LEU A 67 -13.89 3.99 26.66
CA LEU A 67 -14.91 3.19 25.96
C LEU A 67 -15.85 2.49 26.94
N ARG A 68 -15.31 1.96 28.04
CA ARG A 68 -16.11 1.34 29.10
C ARG A 68 -17.05 2.35 29.77
N ALA A 69 -16.58 3.57 30.04
CA ALA A 69 -17.39 4.64 30.59
C ALA A 69 -18.50 5.10 29.63
N CYS A 70 -18.22 5.10 28.32
CA CYS A 70 -19.19 5.36 27.25
C CYS A 70 -20.16 4.19 26.99
N GLY A 71 -20.05 3.09 27.76
CA GLY A 71 -20.97 1.96 27.70
C GLY A 71 -20.62 0.88 26.67
N ALA A 72 -19.44 0.93 26.06
CA ALA A 72 -18.91 -0.16 25.24
C ALA A 72 -18.23 -1.21 26.14
N LYS A 73 -18.78 -2.42 26.17
CA LYS A 73 -18.24 -3.53 26.96
C LYS A 73 -17.78 -4.64 26.04
N PHE A 74 -16.54 -5.08 26.24
CA PHE A 74 -15.94 -6.19 25.52
C PHE A 74 -15.78 -7.37 26.47
N GLU A 75 -16.38 -8.51 26.12
CA GLU A 75 -16.25 -9.78 26.84
C GLU A 75 -15.51 -10.79 25.97
N ASN A 76 -14.43 -11.37 26.49
CA ASN A 76 -13.60 -12.32 25.74
C ASN A 76 -14.31 -13.68 25.66
N LYS A 77 -14.53 -14.17 24.44
CA LYS A 77 -15.15 -15.48 24.20
C LYS A 77 -14.13 -16.61 23.96
N GLY A 78 -12.84 -16.28 23.89
CA GLY A 78 -11.78 -17.16 23.42
C GLY A 78 -11.52 -16.99 21.93
N ASP A 79 -10.44 -17.60 21.44
CA ASP A 79 -10.07 -17.67 20.02
C ASP A 79 -10.06 -16.32 19.28
N ARG A 80 -9.67 -15.25 19.98
CA ARG A 80 -9.62 -13.86 19.45
C ARG A 80 -11.00 -13.33 19.00
N ILE A 81 -12.05 -13.86 19.60
CA ILE A 81 -13.45 -13.45 19.42
C ILE A 81 -13.93 -12.74 20.68
N TRP A 82 -14.67 -11.65 20.48
CA TRP A 82 -15.22 -10.83 21.54
C TRP A 82 -16.72 -10.65 21.36
N TYR A 83 -17.44 -10.63 22.49
CA TYR A 83 -18.79 -10.08 22.56
C TYR A 83 -18.71 -8.61 22.92
N LEU A 84 -19.18 -7.75 22.02
CA LEU A 84 -19.28 -6.32 22.22
C LEU A 84 -20.74 -5.95 22.49
N THR A 85 -21.02 -5.42 23.68
CA THR A 85 -22.30 -4.77 23.98
C THR A 85 -22.13 -3.26 23.90
N TYR A 86 -22.89 -2.60 23.03
CA TYR A 86 -22.85 -1.15 22.87
C TYR A 86 -24.21 -0.62 22.43
N LYS A 87 -24.70 0.45 23.09
CA LYS A 87 -26.01 1.08 22.84
C LYS A 87 -27.20 0.09 22.83
N GLY A 88 -27.15 -0.94 23.67
CA GLY A 88 -28.20 -1.96 23.77
C GLY A 88 -28.25 -2.95 22.61
N GLN A 89 -27.18 -3.00 21.80
CA GLN A 89 -26.98 -4.01 20.76
C GLN A 89 -25.76 -4.85 21.11
N ASP A 90 -25.86 -6.15 20.81
CA ASP A 90 -24.79 -7.12 21.02
C ASP A 90 -24.20 -7.54 19.69
N TYR A 91 -22.88 -7.49 19.59
CA TYR A 91 -22.12 -7.82 18.40
C TYR A 91 -21.11 -8.91 18.72
N THR A 92 -20.98 -9.88 17.83
CA THR A 92 -19.85 -10.81 17.85
C THR A 92 -18.78 -10.24 16.94
N VAL A 93 -17.61 -9.93 17.50
CA VAL A 93 -16.58 -9.17 16.80
C VAL A 93 -15.22 -9.84 16.90
N THR A 94 -14.37 -9.59 15.90
CA THR A 94 -12.95 -9.94 15.92
C THR A 94 -12.12 -8.80 15.33
N PHE A 95 -10.88 -8.65 15.78
CA PHE A 95 -9.92 -7.70 15.21
C PHE A 95 -9.01 -8.35 14.16
N TYR A 96 -9.15 -9.67 13.95
CA TYR A 96 -8.22 -10.48 13.17
C TYR A 96 -8.86 -10.91 11.85
N PRO A 97 -8.28 -10.51 10.70
CA PRO A 97 -8.77 -10.94 9.39
C PRO A 97 -8.84 -12.46 9.24
N SER A 98 -7.82 -13.18 9.72
CA SER A 98 -7.76 -14.64 9.63
C SER A 98 -8.92 -15.36 10.33
N VAL A 99 -9.41 -14.80 11.44
CA VAL A 99 -10.55 -15.38 12.20
C VAL A 99 -11.87 -15.02 11.51
N PHE A 100 -11.96 -13.83 10.94
CA PHE A 100 -13.12 -13.39 10.18
C PHE A 100 -13.33 -14.24 8.91
N ASP A 101 -12.25 -14.58 8.19
CA ASP A 101 -12.30 -15.40 6.98
C ASP A 101 -12.90 -16.80 7.23
N GLU A 102 -12.70 -17.36 8.42
CA GLU A 102 -13.25 -18.66 8.83
C GLU A 102 -14.74 -18.58 9.25
N THR A 103 -15.20 -17.41 9.71
CA THR A 103 -16.55 -17.23 10.26
C THR A 103 -17.15 -15.87 9.86
N PRO A 104 -17.72 -15.76 8.64
CA PRO A 104 -18.17 -14.48 8.07
C PRO A 104 -19.43 -13.91 8.73
N SER A 105 -20.06 -14.63 9.66
CA SER A 105 -21.19 -14.13 10.46
C SER A 105 -20.76 -13.17 11.58
N MET A 106 -19.46 -13.06 11.85
CA MET A 106 -18.90 -12.12 12.82
C MET A 106 -18.54 -10.81 12.15
N ARG A 107 -18.36 -9.73 12.92
CA ARG A 107 -17.94 -8.43 12.40
C ARG A 107 -16.44 -8.24 12.59
N LEU A 108 -15.74 -7.85 11.53
CA LEU A 108 -14.34 -7.46 11.59
C LEU A 108 -14.23 -6.00 12.07
N MET A 109 -13.55 -5.78 13.18
CA MET A 109 -13.29 -4.46 13.78
C MET A 109 -12.05 -3.87 13.11
N THR A 110 -12.27 -3.21 11.98
CA THR A 110 -11.22 -2.58 11.17
C THR A 110 -11.68 -1.22 10.64
N PHE A 111 -10.73 -0.43 10.12
CA PHE A 111 -11.01 0.85 9.50
C PHE A 111 -12.05 0.70 8.37
N GLY A 112 -13.04 1.60 8.37
CA GLY A 112 -14.21 1.52 7.49
C GLY A 112 -15.40 0.74 8.04
N ASP A 113 -15.29 0.02 9.17
CA ASP A 113 -16.46 -0.49 9.89
C ASP A 113 -17.13 0.64 10.71
N PRO A 114 -18.45 0.87 10.55
CA PRO A 114 -19.13 1.98 11.24
C PRO A 114 -19.04 1.93 12.76
N ILE A 115 -19.04 0.74 13.37
CA ILE A 115 -18.98 0.59 14.83
C ILE A 115 -17.55 0.85 15.30
N PHE A 116 -16.56 0.33 14.57
CA PHE A 116 -15.15 0.62 14.84
C PHE A 116 -14.87 2.12 14.86
N GLU A 117 -15.27 2.84 13.81
CA GLU A 117 -15.06 4.30 13.72
C GLU A 117 -15.79 5.07 14.82
N THR A 118 -17.02 4.68 15.13
CA THR A 118 -17.82 5.31 16.21
C THR A 118 -17.13 5.15 17.56
N LEU A 119 -16.64 3.95 17.87
CA LEU A 119 -15.92 3.70 19.12
C LEU A 119 -14.57 4.43 19.13
N LEU A 120 -13.86 4.48 18.01
CA LEU A 120 -12.59 5.20 17.91
C LEU A 120 -12.75 6.70 18.23
N GLN A 121 -13.81 7.33 17.71
CA GLN A 121 -14.14 8.73 18.02
C GLN A 121 -14.44 8.96 19.50
N LEU A 122 -15.16 8.03 20.14
CA LEU A 122 -15.44 8.11 21.58
C LEU A 122 -14.20 7.94 22.45
N GLY A 123 -13.18 7.23 21.96
CA GLY A 123 -11.91 7.07 22.68
C GLY A 123 -10.98 8.29 22.63
N GLN A 124 -11.36 9.36 21.91
CA GLN A 124 -10.57 10.58 21.72
C GLN A 124 -11.05 11.77 22.57
N GLU A 125 -12.17 11.61 23.31
CA GLU A 125 -12.71 12.60 24.25
C GLU A 125 -12.17 12.42 25.67
#